data_AF-A0A563EG01-F1
#
_entry.id   AF-A0A563EG01-F1
#
_cell.length_a   1.000
_cell.length_b   1.000
_cell.length_c   1.000
_cell.angle_alpha   90.00
_cell.angle_beta   90.00
_cell.angle_gamma   90.00
#
_symmetry.space_group_name_H-M   'P 1'
#
loop_
_entity.id
_entity.type
_entity.pdbx_description
1 polymer ?
#
loop_
_entity_poly.entity_id
_entity_poly.type
_entity_poly.pdbx_seq_one_letter_code
_entity_poly.pdbx_strand_id
1 'polypeptide(L)'
;MTTARVYPFGPQHRLDVDPLFAELRESEPVVKVRMPHGGDAWLVTTYAEAKVVWSDDRRFGRAATVGTDVPRARPVIQASRSIHTMDPPEHTSFRRMVGKAFTVRTVARLEERAKEIVDDLLDQIVDHGHRQTW
;
A
#
# COMPACT_ATOMS: atom_id res chain seq x y z
N MET A 1 -15.73 22.21 15.59
CA MET A 1 -15.62 21.25 14.47
C MET A 1 -14.17 21.27 14.02
N THR A 2 -13.46 20.14 14.06
CA THR A 2 -12.04 20.08 13.65
C THR A 2 -11.94 20.22 12.13
N THR A 3 -11.29 21.28 11.65
CA THR A 3 -11.05 21.51 10.22
C THR A 3 -10.16 20.41 9.65
N ALA A 4 -10.52 19.86 8.49
CA ALA A 4 -9.75 18.80 7.84
C ALA A 4 -8.40 19.34 7.34
N ARG A 5 -7.30 18.66 7.68
CA ARG A 5 -5.93 19.00 7.25
C ARG A 5 -5.70 18.51 5.82
N VAL A 6 -5.00 19.27 4.98
CA VAL A 6 -4.69 18.83 3.60
C VAL A 6 -3.70 17.65 3.65
N TYR A 7 -3.98 16.60 2.88
CA TYR A 7 -3.14 15.41 2.74
C TYR A 7 -2.78 15.21 1.26
N PRO A 8 -1.56 14.71 0.92
CA PRO A 8 -0.46 14.33 1.81
C PRO A 8 0.12 15.52 2.60
N PHE A 9 0.71 15.23 3.76
CA PHE A 9 1.45 16.21 4.54
C PHE A 9 2.81 16.46 3.87
N GLY A 10 3.09 17.74 3.59
CA GLY A 10 4.40 18.19 3.11
C GLY A 10 4.90 17.55 1.80
N PRO A 11 6.09 17.95 1.33
CA PRO A 11 6.81 17.24 0.29
C PRO A 11 7.42 15.93 0.83
N GLN A 12 7.43 14.89 0.01
CA GLN A 12 8.10 13.63 0.32
C GLN A 12 9.61 13.79 0.14
N HIS A 13 10.39 13.57 1.20
CA HIS A 13 11.86 13.56 1.13
C HIS A 13 12.40 12.14 1.32
N ARG A 14 12.83 11.50 0.23
CA ARG A 14 13.42 10.15 0.23
C ARG A 14 12.53 9.13 0.96
N LEU A 15 13.00 8.60 2.09
CA LEU A 15 12.33 7.62 2.94
C LEU A 15 11.97 8.21 4.31
N ASP A 16 12.11 9.53 4.48
CA ASP A 16 11.82 10.19 5.75
C ASP A 16 10.32 10.22 6.00
N VAL A 17 9.95 10.01 7.26
CA VAL A 17 8.57 10.17 7.70
C VAL A 17 8.29 11.66 7.84
N ASP A 18 7.16 12.10 7.31
CA ASP A 18 6.72 13.48 7.47
C ASP A 18 6.61 13.86 8.97
N PRO A 19 7.18 15.00 9.41
CA PRO A 19 7.18 15.39 10.83
C PRO A 19 5.79 15.55 11.43
N LEU A 20 4.82 16.07 10.66
CA LEU A 20 3.45 16.22 11.13
C LEU A 20 2.79 14.85 11.29
N PHE A 21 3.03 13.89 10.38
CA PHE A 21 2.58 12.52 10.61
C PHE A 21 3.19 11.92 11.88
N ALA A 22 4.48 12.15 12.14
CA ALA A 22 5.14 11.66 13.35
C ALA A 22 4.49 12.22 14.63
N GLU A 23 4.22 13.52 14.68
CA GLU A 23 3.51 14.18 15.78
C GLU A 23 2.11 13.62 15.98
N LEU A 24 1.34 13.47 14.90
CA LEU A 24 -0.05 12.97 14.97
C LEU A 24 -0.12 11.52 15.47
N ARG A 25 0.91 10.69 15.24
CA ARG A 25 0.96 9.34 15.82
C ARG A 25 1.01 9.33 17.35
N GLU A 26 1.53 10.38 17.96
CA GLU A 26 1.66 10.49 19.42
C GLU A 26 0.43 11.15 20.06
N SER A 27 -0.22 12.07 19.34
CA SER A 27 -1.26 12.94 19.90
C SER A 27 -2.68 12.69 19.37
N GLU A 28 -2.82 12.24 18.12
CA GLU A 28 -4.10 12.12 17.40
C GLU A 28 -4.19 10.78 16.62
N PRO A 29 -4.63 9.67 17.27
CA PRO A 29 -4.72 8.34 16.65
C PRO A 29 -5.60 8.28 15.39
N VAL A 30 -6.62 9.14 15.33
CA VAL A 30 -7.56 9.27 14.21
C VAL A 30 -7.80 10.74 13.93
N VAL A 31 -7.43 11.18 12.74
CA VAL A 31 -7.49 12.59 12.33
C VAL A 31 -8.24 12.75 11.01
N LYS A 32 -9.02 13.84 10.89
CA LYS A 32 -9.73 14.15 9.65
C LYS A 32 -8.80 14.89 8.67
N VAL A 33 -8.73 14.40 7.43
CA VAL A 33 -7.89 14.97 6.37
C VAL A 33 -8.68 15.22 5.10
N ARG A 34 -8.25 16.18 4.28
CA ARG A 34 -8.75 16.46 2.94
C ARG A 34 -7.80 15.78 1.94
N MET A 35 -8.32 14.80 1.20
CA MET A 35 -7.55 14.14 0.14
C MET A 35 -7.47 15.02 -1.12
N PRO A 36 -6.50 14.80 -2.02
CA PRO A 36 -6.39 15.54 -3.28
C PRO A 36 -7.64 15.44 -4.16
N HIS A 37 -8.35 14.30 -4.08
CA HIS A 37 -9.59 14.05 -4.80
C HIS A 37 -10.61 13.35 -3.90
N GLY A 38 -11.90 13.45 -4.22
CA GLY A 38 -12.97 12.69 -3.55
C GLY A 38 -13.33 13.14 -2.13
N GLY A 39 -12.74 14.24 -1.63
CA GLY A 39 -13.18 14.90 -0.39
C GLY A 39 -12.39 14.53 0.87
N ASP A 40 -13.09 14.56 2.01
CA ASP A 40 -12.50 14.30 3.32
C ASP A 40 -12.41 12.81 3.65
N ALA A 41 -11.33 12.39 4.28
CA ALA A 41 -11.11 11.05 4.83
C ALA A 41 -10.73 11.09 6.31
N TRP A 42 -10.84 9.93 6.96
CA TRP A 42 -10.19 9.68 8.25
C TRP A 42 -8.84 9.03 8.00
N LEU A 43 -7.79 9.62 8.57
CA LEU A 43 -6.45 9.06 8.61
C LEU A 43 -6.22 8.43 9.97
N VAL A 44 -5.91 7.14 9.97
CA VAL A 44 -5.50 6.39 11.16
C VAL A 44 -3.98 6.40 11.24
N THR A 45 -3.42 6.84 12.36
CA THR A 45 -1.98 7.11 12.49
C THR A 45 -1.26 6.03 13.29
N THR A 46 -1.95 5.37 14.21
CA THR A 46 -1.41 4.39 15.17
C THR A 46 -1.71 2.95 14.77
N TYR A 47 -0.86 2.02 15.24
CA TYR A 47 -1.00 0.60 14.95
C TYR A 47 -2.27 -0.03 15.54
N ALA A 48 -2.63 0.33 16.78
CA ALA A 48 -3.79 -0.26 17.46
C ALA A 48 -5.10 0.02 16.72
N GLU A 49 -5.32 1.28 16.33
CA GLU A 49 -6.46 1.73 15.56
C GLU A 49 -6.44 1.17 14.14
N ALA A 50 -5.26 1.12 13.49
CA ALA A 50 -5.13 0.53 12.17
C ALA A 50 -5.52 -0.95 12.20
N LYS A 51 -5.07 -1.70 13.20
CA LYS A 51 -5.41 -3.11 13.37
C LYS A 51 -6.92 -3.30 13.49
N VAL A 52 -7.62 -2.45 14.26
CA VAL A 52 -9.09 -2.49 14.37
C VAL A 52 -9.74 -2.31 13.00
N VAL A 53 -9.39 -1.25 12.27
CA VAL A 53 -9.96 -0.96 10.95
C VAL A 53 -9.69 -2.08 9.95
N TRP A 54 -8.48 -2.62 9.91
CA TRP A 54 -8.10 -3.68 8.97
C TRP A 54 -8.70 -5.05 9.30
N SER A 55 -9.04 -5.30 10.57
CA SER A 55 -9.57 -6.59 11.03
C SER A 55 -11.09 -6.71 10.95
N ASP A 56 -11.81 -5.59 10.85
CA ASP A 56 -13.27 -5.57 10.87
C ASP A 56 -13.86 -5.23 9.49
N ASP A 57 -13.94 -6.25 8.65
CA ASP A 57 -14.48 -6.18 7.29
C ASP A 57 -15.99 -5.86 7.26
N ARG A 58 -16.70 -6.10 8.37
CA ARG A 58 -18.12 -5.77 8.49
C ARG A 58 -18.36 -4.27 8.64
N ARG A 59 -17.50 -3.58 9.38
CA ARG A 59 -17.57 -2.12 9.56
C ARG A 59 -16.80 -1.34 8.50
N PHE A 60 -15.70 -1.90 8.00
CA PHE A 60 -14.77 -1.21 7.10
C PHE A 60 -14.52 -2.01 5.80
N GLY A 61 -15.59 -2.26 5.05
CA GLY A 61 -15.54 -2.95 3.76
C GLY A 61 -15.00 -2.08 2.61
N ARG A 62 -14.42 -2.73 1.61
CA ARG A 62 -13.91 -2.10 0.38
C ARG A 62 -14.85 -2.22 -0.81
N ALA A 63 -15.77 -3.19 -0.83
CA ALA A 63 -16.65 -3.42 -1.98
C ALA A 63 -17.52 -2.20 -2.32
N ALA A 64 -17.93 -1.43 -1.30
CA ALA A 64 -18.73 -0.22 -1.48
C ALA A 64 -17.97 0.93 -2.18
N THR A 65 -16.65 0.84 -2.30
CA THR A 65 -15.82 1.88 -2.93
C THR A 65 -15.77 1.78 -4.46
N VAL A 66 -16.15 0.63 -5.02
CA VAL A 66 -16.06 0.38 -6.47
C VAL A 66 -17.03 1.27 -7.23
N GLY A 67 -16.52 2.06 -8.18
CA GLY A 67 -17.32 2.99 -8.98
C GLY A 67 -17.78 4.25 -8.24
N THR A 68 -17.38 4.43 -6.98
CA THR A 68 -17.76 5.57 -6.14
C THR A 68 -16.62 6.59 -6.07
N ASP A 69 -16.97 7.89 -6.09
CA ASP A 69 -16.00 8.99 -5.94
C ASP A 69 -15.53 9.15 -4.48
N VAL A 70 -14.79 8.17 -3.98
CA VAL A 70 -14.23 8.17 -2.62
C VAL A 70 -12.95 9.01 -2.52
N PRO A 71 -12.59 9.49 -1.31
CA PRO A 71 -11.33 10.18 -1.07
C PRO A 71 -10.11 9.36 -1.52
N ARG A 72 -9.22 9.94 -2.32
CA ARG A 72 -8.10 9.22 -2.96
C ARG A 72 -6.90 10.10 -3.29
N ALA A 73 -5.74 9.47 -3.41
CA ALA A 73 -4.47 10.14 -3.73
C ALA A 73 -4.22 10.33 -5.24
N ARG A 74 -4.84 9.51 -6.11
CA ARG A 74 -4.68 9.56 -7.57
C ARG A 74 -5.99 10.00 -8.22
N PRO A 75 -5.97 10.65 -9.40
CA PRO A 75 -7.20 11.16 -10.03
C PRO A 75 -8.11 10.07 -10.62
N VAL A 76 -7.78 8.79 -10.46
CA VAL A 76 -8.52 7.66 -11.05
C VAL A 76 -9.49 7.06 -10.04
N ILE A 77 -10.76 6.92 -10.42
CA ILE A 77 -11.77 6.19 -9.65
C ILE A 77 -11.57 4.69 -9.88
N GLN A 78 -11.56 3.92 -8.80
CA GLN A 78 -11.46 2.47 -8.87
C GLN A 78 -12.77 1.88 -9.42
N ALA A 79 -12.82 1.67 -10.73
CA ALA A 79 -14.00 1.14 -11.41
C ALA A 79 -14.02 -0.40 -11.48
N SER A 80 -12.87 -1.05 -11.41
CA SER A 80 -12.76 -2.50 -11.57
C SER A 80 -12.87 -3.25 -10.25
N ARG A 81 -13.58 -4.39 -10.28
CA ARG A 81 -13.50 -5.39 -9.22
C ARG A 81 -12.15 -6.10 -9.31
N SER A 82 -11.43 -6.14 -8.20
CA SER A 82 -10.20 -6.91 -8.02
C SER A 82 -10.17 -7.50 -6.61
N ILE A 83 -9.20 -8.38 -6.33
CA ILE A 83 -9.02 -8.91 -4.97
C ILE A 83 -8.88 -7.79 -3.91
N HIS A 84 -8.35 -6.62 -4.27
CA HIS A 84 -8.19 -5.48 -3.37
C HIS A 84 -9.48 -4.71 -3.06
N THR A 85 -10.55 -4.96 -3.82
CA THR A 85 -11.85 -4.28 -3.68
C THR A 85 -12.97 -5.26 -3.34
N MET A 86 -12.63 -6.48 -2.94
CA MET A 86 -13.58 -7.49 -2.50
C MET A 86 -13.60 -7.53 -0.98
N ASP A 87 -14.77 -7.81 -0.42
CA ASP A 87 -14.94 -8.15 1.00
C ASP A 87 -15.20 -9.66 1.15
N PRO A 88 -15.01 -10.25 2.34
CA PRO A 88 -15.51 -11.59 2.63
C PRO A 88 -17.03 -11.73 2.36
N PRO A 89 -17.50 -12.90 1.92
CA PRO A 89 -16.75 -14.15 1.72
C PRO A 89 -16.04 -14.26 0.36
N GLU A 90 -16.33 -13.38 -0.62
CA GLU A 90 -15.78 -13.42 -1.97
C GLU A 90 -14.24 -13.32 -1.94
N HIS A 91 -13.72 -12.33 -1.20
CA HIS A 91 -12.28 -12.15 -0.99
C HIS A 91 -11.61 -13.40 -0.41
N THR A 92 -12.22 -14.01 0.60
CA THR A 92 -11.67 -15.20 1.29
C THR A 92 -11.56 -16.39 0.34
N SER A 93 -12.58 -16.60 -0.49
CA SER A 93 -12.59 -17.67 -1.48
C SER A 93 -11.50 -17.47 -2.53
N PHE A 94 -11.44 -16.26 -3.12
CA PHE A 94 -10.47 -15.93 -4.16
C PHE A 94 -9.02 -16.00 -3.63
N ARG A 95 -8.77 -15.45 -2.44
CA ARG A 95 -7.45 -15.51 -1.79
C ARG A 95 -7.00 -16.93 -1.51
N ARG A 96 -7.90 -17.84 -1.11
CA ARG A 96 -7.57 -19.26 -0.89
C ARG A 96 -7.15 -19.95 -2.18
N MET A 97 -7.80 -19.64 -3.29
CA MET A 97 -7.46 -20.20 -4.60
C MET A 97 -6.08 -19.72 -5.07
N VAL A 98 -5.87 -18.40 -5.07
CA VAL A 98 -4.61 -17.78 -5.54
C VAL A 98 -3.44 -18.08 -4.60
N GLY A 99 -3.68 -18.18 -3.29
CA GLY A 99 -2.65 -18.44 -2.28
C GLY A 99 -1.85 -19.73 -2.49
N LYS A 100 -2.37 -20.70 -3.24
CA LYS A 100 -1.64 -21.93 -3.61
C LYS A 100 -0.40 -21.66 -4.46
N ALA A 101 -0.35 -20.54 -5.18
CA ALA A 101 0.83 -20.11 -5.93
C ALA A 101 1.90 -19.46 -5.02
N PHE A 102 1.54 -19.06 -3.80
CA PHE A 102 2.41 -18.31 -2.88
C PHE A 102 2.81 -19.13 -1.65
N THR A 103 2.98 -20.43 -1.83
CA THR A 103 3.45 -21.31 -0.73
C THR A 103 4.95 -21.14 -0.48
N VAL A 104 5.42 -21.48 0.72
CA VAL A 104 6.85 -21.52 1.06
C VAL A 104 7.64 -22.30 0.02
N ARG A 105 7.14 -23.47 -0.42
CA ARG A 105 7.78 -24.29 -1.45
C ARG A 105 7.85 -23.58 -2.81
N THR A 106 6.80 -22.86 -3.20
CA THR A 106 6.80 -22.12 -4.47
C THR A 106 7.79 -20.96 -4.41
N VAL A 107 7.82 -20.22 -3.31
CA VAL A 107 8.76 -19.11 -3.11
C VAL A 107 10.21 -19.60 -3.08
N ALA A 108 10.51 -20.73 -2.43
CA ALA A 108 11.85 -21.30 -2.41
C ALA A 108 12.38 -21.66 -3.82
N ARG A 109 11.51 -22.10 -4.73
CA ARG A 109 11.89 -22.33 -6.14
C ARG A 109 12.18 -21.04 -6.90
N LEU A 110 11.55 -19.93 -6.51
CA LEU A 110 11.82 -18.63 -7.10
C LEU A 110 13.17 -18.06 -6.63
N GLU A 111 13.67 -18.50 -5.48
CA GLU A 111 14.96 -18.06 -4.93
C GLU A 111 16.11 -18.39 -5.86
N GLU A 112 16.20 -19.63 -6.35
CA GLU A 112 17.23 -20.06 -7.31
C GLU A 112 17.18 -19.21 -8.58
N ARG A 113 15.98 -19.03 -9.16
CA ARG A 113 15.82 -18.21 -10.37
C ARG A 113 16.14 -16.74 -10.13
N ALA A 114 15.77 -16.20 -8.97
CA ALA A 114 16.08 -14.82 -8.61
C ALA A 114 17.59 -14.64 -8.48
N LYS A 115 18.30 -15.62 -7.90
CA LYS A 115 19.75 -15.60 -7.78
C LYS A 115 20.42 -15.56 -9.15
N GLU A 116 20.04 -16.43 -10.08
CA GLU A 116 20.56 -16.41 -11.46
C GLU A 116 20.39 -15.04 -12.11
N ILE A 117 19.20 -14.46 -12.02
CA ILE A 117 18.91 -13.13 -12.60
C ILE A 117 19.78 -12.05 -11.94
N VAL A 118 19.96 -12.11 -10.62
CA VAL A 118 20.78 -11.13 -9.90
C VAL A 118 22.25 -11.28 -10.28
N ASP A 119 22.77 -12.52 -10.32
CA ASP A 119 24.15 -12.80 -10.70
C ASP A 119 24.43 -12.28 -12.13
N ASP A 120 23.54 -12.59 -13.10
CA ASP A 120 23.65 -12.10 -14.47
C ASP A 120 23.63 -10.56 -14.57
N LEU A 121 22.81 -9.89 -13.75
CA LEU A 121 22.73 -8.42 -13.71
C LEU A 121 23.98 -7.81 -13.08
N LEU A 122 24.55 -8.45 -12.05
CA LEU A 122 25.77 -8.00 -11.40
C LEU A 122 26.98 -8.17 -12.34
N ASP A 123 27.09 -9.30 -13.03
CA ASP A 123 28.14 -9.55 -14.02
C ASP A 123 28.12 -8.48 -15.12
N GLN A 124 26.93 -8.12 -15.62
CA GLN A 124 26.77 -7.04 -16.60
C GLN A 124 27.23 -5.67 -16.07
N ILE A 125 26.95 -5.35 -14.81
CA ILE A 125 27.39 -4.10 -14.18
C ILE A 125 28.92 -4.09 -14.07
N VAL A 126 29.52 -5.20 -13.65
CA VAL A 126 30.98 -5.36 -13.53
C VAL A 126 31.64 -5.20 -14.91
N ASP A 127 31.15 -5.91 -15.92
CA ASP A 127 31.64 -5.82 -17.30
C ASP A 127 31.50 -4.41 -17.90
N HIS A 128 30.44 -3.68 -17.56
CA HIS A 128 30.27 -2.30 -18.00
C HIS A 128 31.22 -1.33 -17.27
N GLY A 129 31.42 -1.52 -15.96
CA GLY A 129 32.35 -0.73 -15.14
C GLY A 129 33.82 -0.89 -15.57
N HIS A 130 34.21 -2.11 -15.99
CA HIS A 130 35.53 -2.37 -16.56
C HIS A 130 35.75 -1.78 -17.96
N ARG A 131 34.67 -1.48 -18.70
CA ARG A 131 34.75 -0.88 -20.04
C ARG A 131 34.86 0.65 -20.02
N GLN A 132 34.58 1.31 -18.90
CA GLN A 132 34.65 2.77 -18.76
C GLN A 132 35.95 3.28 -18.11
N THR A 133 36.95 2.42 -17.85
CA THR A 133 38.20 2.78 -17.14
C THR A 133 39.40 3.10 -18.07
N TRP A 134 39.19 3.73 -19.23
CA TRP A 134 40.27 4.21 -20.11
C TRP A 134 40.11 5.68 -20.51
#